data_AF-A0A351L591-F1
#
_entry.id   AF-A0A351L591-F1
#
_cell.length_a   1.000
_cell.length_b   1.000
_cell.length_c   1.000
_cell.angle_alpha   90.00
_cell.angle_beta   90.00
_cell.angle_gamma   90.00
#
_symmetry.space_group_name_H-M   'P 1'
#
loop_
_entity.id
_entity.type
_entity.pdbx_description
1 polymer ?
#
loop_
_entity_poly.entity_id
_entity_poly.type
_entity_poly.pdbx_seq_one_letter_code
_entity_poly.pdbx_strand_id
1 'polypeptide(L)'
;MPDYQLPISNYQLPRSQLITSNLSYYSIFPNLLLSLHPDYVMFHTLWPQSPNQTRIVCEWLFDPYTMAQPGFDPADAVELWDLTNRQDWEICELTQQGVSSRAYTPGLYSSSESLLAAIDQEVLKALGVGLLERVSFLSRGAGVRVCKLT
;
A
#
# COMPACT_ATOMS: atom_id res chain seq x y z
N MET A 1 -6.73 27.46 0.27
CA MET A 1 -6.45 26.01 0.39
C MET A 1 -5.65 25.64 -0.84
N PRO A 2 -4.39 25.21 -0.72
CA PRO A 2 -3.59 24.90 -1.90
C PRO A 2 -3.91 23.49 -2.39
N ASP A 3 -4.03 23.38 -3.71
CA ASP A 3 -4.23 22.16 -4.47
C ASP A 3 -3.12 21.13 -4.20
N TYR A 4 -3.48 19.97 -3.64
CA TYR A 4 -2.62 18.79 -3.65
C TYR A 4 -2.73 18.10 -5.02
N GLN A 5 -2.29 18.80 -6.06
CA GLN A 5 -1.75 18.12 -7.23
C GLN A 5 -0.36 17.64 -6.81
N LEU A 6 -0.15 16.32 -6.80
CA LEU A 6 1.19 15.75 -6.68
C LEU A 6 2.09 16.45 -7.73
N PRO A 7 3.21 17.05 -7.33
CA PRO A 7 4.06 17.74 -8.28
C PRO A 7 4.69 16.69 -9.18
N ILE A 8 4.14 16.53 -10.39
CA ILE A 8 4.89 16.02 -11.53
C ILE A 8 5.87 17.14 -11.88
N SER A 9 6.96 17.25 -11.12
CA SER A 9 8.08 18.09 -11.53
C SER A 9 8.69 17.41 -12.75
N ASN A 10 8.43 17.98 -13.92
CA ASN A 10 9.09 17.64 -15.18
C ASN A 10 10.57 18.05 -15.10
N TYR A 11 11.34 17.36 -14.26
CA TYR A 11 12.79 17.44 -14.30
C TYR A 11 13.27 16.60 -15.49
N GLN A 12 13.43 17.25 -16.64
CA GLN A 12 14.08 16.64 -17.80
C GLN A 12 15.57 16.50 -17.51
N LEU A 13 15.95 15.33 -16.97
CA LEU A 13 17.35 14.94 -16.85
C LEU A 13 17.96 14.75 -18.24
N PRO A 14 19.22 15.14 -18.46
CA PRO A 14 19.90 15.00 -19.74
C PRO A 14 19.94 13.53 -20.19
N ARG A 15 19.83 13.32 -21.52
CA ARG A 15 19.61 12.04 -22.21
C ARG A 15 20.63 10.92 -21.91
N SER A 16 21.71 11.22 -21.19
CA SER A 16 22.76 10.29 -20.73
C SER A 16 22.51 9.68 -19.34
N GLN A 17 21.45 10.06 -18.63
CA GLN A 17 21.07 9.53 -17.30
C GLN A 17 19.79 8.67 -17.32
N LEU A 18 19.37 8.18 -18.50
CA LEU A 18 18.07 7.51 -18.70
C LEU A 18 17.97 6.05 -18.22
N ILE A 19 18.88 5.57 -17.37
CA ILE A 19 18.68 4.32 -16.62
C ILE A 19 18.21 4.74 -15.23
N THR A 20 16.89 4.86 -15.07
CA THR A 20 16.21 5.45 -13.92
C THR A 20 16.49 4.69 -12.62
N SER A 21 17.22 5.31 -11.70
CA SER A 21 17.48 4.86 -10.33
C SER A 21 16.29 5.12 -9.38
N ASN A 22 15.06 4.88 -9.83
CA ASN A 22 13.86 5.19 -9.04
C ASN A 22 13.16 3.90 -8.59
N LEU A 23 13.08 3.72 -7.28
CA LEU A 23 12.23 2.72 -6.63
C LEU A 23 10.82 3.30 -6.46
N SER A 24 9.79 2.58 -6.91
CA SER A 24 8.40 3.02 -6.82
C SER A 24 7.50 1.92 -6.27
N TYR A 25 6.59 2.29 -5.37
CA TYR A 25 5.63 1.39 -4.74
C TYR A 25 4.20 1.81 -5.09
N TYR A 26 3.38 0.84 -5.46
CA TYR A 26 1.97 1.03 -5.78
C TYR A 26 1.11 0.02 -5.02
N SER A 27 -0.03 0.48 -4.52
CA SER A 27 -1.13 -0.38 -4.07
C SER A 27 -2.24 -0.31 -5.10
N ILE A 28 -2.53 -1.45 -5.73
CA ILE A 28 -3.57 -1.61 -6.74
C ILE A 28 -4.69 -2.43 -6.10
N PHE A 29 -5.77 -1.74 -5.77
CA PHE A 29 -6.97 -2.37 -5.21
C PHE A 29 -7.55 -3.41 -6.20
N PRO A 30 -8.01 -4.59 -5.75
CA PRO A 30 -8.23 -4.95 -4.35
C PRO A 30 -7.07 -5.63 -3.63
N ASN A 31 -6.09 -6.17 -4.35
CA ASN A 31 -5.21 -7.17 -3.75
C ASN A 31 -3.78 -7.25 -4.32
N LEU A 32 -3.31 -6.22 -5.01
CA LEU A 32 -1.98 -6.21 -5.61
C LEU A 32 -1.10 -5.10 -5.00
N LEU A 33 0.06 -5.47 -4.47
CA LEU A 33 1.13 -4.54 -4.11
C LEU A 33 2.24 -4.69 -5.14
N LEU A 34 2.67 -3.60 -5.74
CA LEU A 34 3.63 -3.58 -6.83
C LEU A 34 4.84 -2.72 -6.48
N SER A 35 6.01 -3.34 -6.47
CA SER A 35 7.31 -2.72 -6.18
C SER A 35 8.16 -2.74 -7.45
N LEU A 36 8.34 -1.57 -8.05
CA LEU A 36 9.15 -1.39 -9.25
C LEU A 36 10.56 -0.98 -8.84
N HIS A 37 11.51 -1.91 -8.98
CA HIS A 37 12.93 -1.63 -8.86
C HIS A 37 13.54 -1.40 -10.25
N PRO A 38 14.70 -0.72 -10.36
CA PRO A 38 15.38 -0.53 -11.64
C PRO A 38 15.81 -1.82 -12.33
N ASP A 39 16.02 -2.88 -11.55
CA ASP A 39 16.61 -4.17 -11.93
C ASP A 39 15.60 -5.33 -11.93
N TYR A 40 14.52 -5.22 -11.16
CA TYR A 40 13.44 -6.21 -11.13
C TYR A 40 12.10 -5.57 -10.75
N VAL A 41 11.03 -6.29 -11.02
CA VAL A 41 9.71 -5.99 -10.44
C VAL A 41 9.40 -7.06 -9.41
N MET A 42 9.01 -6.66 -8.22
CA MET A 42 8.43 -7.56 -7.22
C MET A 42 6.97 -7.19 -7.03
N PHE A 43 6.10 -8.18 -6.96
CA PHE A 43 4.71 -7.93 -6.61
C PHE A 43 4.16 -8.98 -5.66
N HIS A 44 3.22 -8.53 -4.83
CA HIS A 44 2.48 -9.37 -3.91
C HIS A 44 1.03 -9.43 -4.33
N THR A 45 0.47 -10.64 -4.42
CA THR A 45 -0.98 -10.83 -4.50
C THR A 45 -1.53 -11.37 -3.19
N LEU A 46 -2.57 -10.72 -2.67
CA LEU A 46 -3.19 -11.05 -1.40
C LEU A 46 -4.51 -11.79 -1.64
N TRP A 47 -4.65 -12.99 -1.10
CA TRP A 47 -5.82 -13.85 -1.32
C TRP A 47 -6.48 -14.20 0.01
N PRO A 48 -7.62 -13.57 0.36
CA PRO A 48 -8.30 -13.85 1.61
C PRO A 48 -8.74 -15.32 1.65
N GLN A 49 -8.43 -16.03 2.73
CA GLN A 49 -8.85 -17.40 2.98
C GLN A 49 -9.97 -17.45 4.02
N SER A 50 -9.91 -16.56 5.00
CA SER A 50 -10.91 -16.35 6.06
C SER A 50 -10.81 -14.89 6.56
N PRO A 51 -11.71 -14.44 7.46
CA PRO A 51 -11.61 -13.10 8.05
C PRO A 51 -10.30 -12.81 8.81
N ASN A 52 -9.54 -13.83 9.17
CA ASN A 52 -8.30 -13.73 9.95
C ASN A 52 -7.11 -14.44 9.28
N GLN A 53 -7.22 -14.81 8.00
CA GLN A 53 -6.16 -15.49 7.28
C GLN A 53 -6.11 -15.01 5.83
N THR A 54 -4.91 -14.61 5.40
CA THR A 54 -4.62 -14.19 4.03
C THR A 54 -3.46 -15.00 3.50
N ARG A 55 -3.61 -15.59 2.31
CA ARG A 55 -2.49 -16.17 1.58
C ARG A 55 -1.83 -15.07 0.75
N ILE A 56 -0.54 -14.85 0.97
CA ILE A 56 0.25 -13.87 0.20
C ILE A 56 1.15 -14.64 -0.75
N VAL A 57 1.16 -14.24 -2.02
CA VAL A 57 2.05 -14.78 -3.05
C VAL A 57 2.98 -13.67 -3.49
N CYS A 58 4.29 -13.87 -3.32
CA CYS A 58 5.34 -12.95 -3.73
C CYS A 58 5.98 -13.47 -5.02
N GLU A 59 6.07 -12.64 -6.03
CA GLU A 59 6.66 -12.98 -7.33
C GLU A 59 7.64 -11.91 -7.77
N TRP A 60 8.70 -12.34 -8.45
CA TRP A 60 9.74 -11.47 -9.01
C TRP A 60 9.81 -11.65 -10.51
N LEU A 61 9.85 -10.55 -11.23
CA LEU A 61 10.03 -10.49 -12.68
C LEU A 61 11.37 -9.82 -12.95
N PHE A 62 12.25 -10.58 -13.59
CA PHE A 62 13.53 -10.10 -14.09
C PHE A 62 13.48 -10.01 -15.61
N ASP A 63 14.31 -9.15 -16.19
CA ASP A 63 14.46 -9.08 -17.63
C ASP A 63 15.00 -10.42 -18.18
N PRO A 64 14.36 -11.03 -19.20
CA PRO A 64 14.78 -12.33 -19.73
C PRO A 64 16.22 -12.37 -20.25
N TYR A 65 16.73 -11.25 -20.79
CA TYR A 65 18.11 -11.17 -21.26
C TYR A 65 19.10 -11.16 -20.09
N THR A 66 18.77 -10.49 -18.99
CA THR A 66 19.53 -10.54 -17.73
C THR A 66 19.54 -11.95 -17.14
N MET A 67 18.38 -12.63 -17.11
CA MET A 67 18.29 -14.01 -16.60
C MET A 67 19.12 -15.02 -17.41
N ALA A 68 19.33 -14.75 -18.70
CA ALA A 68 20.13 -15.59 -19.58
C ALA A 68 21.66 -15.37 -19.43
N GLN A 69 22.11 -14.35 -18.70
CA GLN A 69 23.53 -14.08 -18.53
C GLN A 69 24.20 -15.12 -17.60
N PRO A 70 25.43 -15.54 -17.91
CA PRO A 70 26.21 -16.35 -16.98
C PRO A 70 26.40 -15.64 -15.63
N GLY A 71 26.10 -16.34 -14.54
CA GLY A 71 26.25 -15.78 -13.18
C GLY A 71 25.08 -14.91 -12.72
N PHE A 72 23.96 -14.87 -13.45
CA PHE A 72 22.72 -14.31 -12.91
C PHE A 72 22.30 -15.06 -11.63
N ASP A 73 22.11 -14.31 -10.55
CA ASP A 73 21.65 -14.82 -9.26
C ASP A 73 20.65 -13.82 -8.64
N PRO A 74 19.38 -14.21 -8.44
CA PRO A 74 18.39 -13.35 -7.80
C PRO A 74 18.44 -13.39 -6.27
N ALA A 75 19.32 -14.20 -5.66
CA ALA A 75 19.30 -14.49 -4.23
C ALA A 75 19.33 -13.23 -3.36
N ASP A 76 20.21 -12.27 -3.64
CA ASP A 76 20.33 -11.04 -2.85
C ASP A 76 18.99 -10.29 -2.72
N ALA A 77 18.25 -10.16 -3.83
CA ALA A 77 16.95 -9.50 -3.84
C ALA A 77 15.88 -10.33 -3.12
N VAL A 78 15.87 -11.65 -3.36
CA VAL A 78 14.88 -12.56 -2.78
C VAL A 78 15.07 -12.70 -1.27
N GLU A 79 16.30 -12.83 -0.78
CA GLU A 79 16.62 -12.98 0.65
C GLU A 79 16.28 -11.71 1.44
N LEU A 80 16.59 -10.53 0.88
CA LEU A 80 16.21 -9.26 1.49
C LEU A 80 14.69 -9.18 1.68
N TRP A 81 13.93 -9.46 0.61
CA TRP A 81 12.49 -9.38 0.66
C TRP A 81 11.83 -10.50 1.47
N ASP A 82 12.40 -11.70 1.51
CA ASP A 82 11.92 -12.77 2.43
C ASP A 82 12.04 -12.32 3.88
N LEU A 83 13.17 -11.73 4.28
CA LEU A 83 13.35 -11.21 5.63
C LEU A 83 12.35 -10.08 5.94
N THR A 84 12.23 -9.08 5.06
CA THR A 84 11.29 -7.96 5.26
C THR A 84 9.85 -8.44 5.32
N ASN A 85 9.44 -9.35 4.42
CA ASN A 85 8.08 -9.90 4.41
C ASN A 85 7.75 -10.62 5.73
N ARG A 86 8.68 -11.42 6.27
CA ARG A 86 8.46 -12.11 7.55
C ARG A 86 8.24 -11.14 8.71
N GLN A 87 8.97 -10.03 8.73
CA GLN A 87 8.79 -8.98 9.74
C GLN A 87 7.43 -8.30 9.60
N ASP A 88 7.01 -7.98 8.36
CA ASP A 88 5.69 -7.40 8.10
C ASP A 88 4.57 -8.35 8.52
N TRP A 89 4.69 -9.65 8.20
CA TRP A 89 3.71 -10.66 8.59
C TRP A 89 3.57 -10.78 10.10
N GLU A 90 4.68 -10.79 10.85
CA GLU A 90 4.67 -10.83 12.31
C GLU A 90 3.90 -9.64 12.89
N ILE A 91 4.13 -8.42 12.37
CA ILE A 91 3.40 -7.22 12.80
C ILE A 91 1.92 -7.31 12.44
N CYS A 92 1.58 -7.81 11.24
CA CYS A 92 0.19 -8.02 10.86
C CYS A 92 -0.54 -9.00 11.78
N GLU A 93 0.10 -10.10 12.15
CA GLU A 93 -0.46 -11.10 13.06
C GLU A 93 -0.67 -10.52 14.47
N LEU A 94 0.30 -9.79 15.01
CA LEU A 94 0.17 -9.09 16.28
C LEU A 94 -0.93 -8.02 16.25
N THR A 95 -1.02 -7.28 15.14
CA THR A 95 -2.09 -6.30 14.93
C THR A 95 -3.45 -6.98 14.89
N GLN A 96 -3.59 -8.09 14.17
CA GLN A 96 -4.83 -8.88 14.12
C GLN A 96 -5.26 -9.36 15.52
N GLN A 97 -4.31 -9.81 16.35
CA GLN A 97 -4.60 -10.18 17.74
C GLN A 97 -5.12 -8.98 18.55
N GLY A 98 -4.49 -7.81 18.39
CA GLY A 98 -4.90 -6.58 19.05
C GLY A 98 -6.30 -6.11 18.66
N VAL A 99 -6.60 -6.04 17.36
CA VAL A 99 -7.90 -5.56 16.84
C VAL A 99 -9.03 -6.55 17.12
N SER A 100 -8.73 -7.82 17.38
CA SER A 100 -9.72 -8.83 17.77
C SER A 100 -10.21 -8.67 19.21
N SER A 101 -9.56 -7.82 20.01
CA SER A 101 -9.95 -7.55 21.40
C SER A 101 -11.26 -6.77 21.48
N ARG A 102 -12.12 -7.10 22.44
CA ARG A 102 -13.35 -6.33 22.74
C ARG A 102 -13.07 -4.91 23.23
N ALA A 103 -11.86 -4.65 23.72
CA ALA A 103 -11.44 -3.32 24.17
C ALA A 103 -10.91 -2.45 23.03
N TYR A 104 -10.68 -3.01 21.84
CA TYR A 104 -10.18 -2.27 20.70
C TYR A 104 -11.20 -1.22 20.22
N THR A 105 -10.71 -0.02 19.95
CA THR A 105 -11.44 1.03 19.25
C THR A 105 -10.52 1.63 18.19
N PRO A 106 -10.97 1.84 16.93
CA PRO A 106 -10.14 2.43 15.88
C PRO A 106 -9.55 3.78 16.29
N GLY A 107 -8.25 3.93 16.06
CA GLY A 107 -7.54 5.20 16.25
C GLY A 107 -7.65 6.14 15.05
N LEU A 108 -7.02 7.30 15.16
CA LEU A 108 -6.85 8.21 14.03
C LEU A 108 -5.61 7.81 13.23
N TYR A 109 -5.72 7.85 11.90
CA TYR A 109 -4.55 7.79 11.03
C TYR A 109 -3.67 9.02 11.23
N SER A 110 -2.36 8.80 11.22
CA SER A 110 -1.37 9.85 11.11
C SER A 110 -1.36 10.44 9.70
N SER A 111 -0.72 11.60 9.53
CA SER A 111 -0.54 12.23 8.22
C SER A 111 0.23 11.36 7.22
N SER A 112 1.06 10.45 7.71
CA SER A 112 1.88 9.55 6.89
C SER A 112 1.11 8.32 6.41
N GLU A 113 -0.09 8.06 6.93
CA GLU A 113 -0.90 6.88 6.64
C GLU A 113 -2.04 7.17 5.65
N SER A 114 -1.86 8.20 4.80
CA SER A 114 -2.87 8.62 3.82
C SER A 114 -3.27 7.49 2.86
N LEU A 115 -2.34 6.59 2.53
CA LEU A 115 -2.63 5.40 1.72
C LEU A 115 -3.57 4.42 2.44
N LEU A 116 -3.34 4.15 3.73
CA LEU A 116 -4.19 3.25 4.51
C LEU A 116 -5.61 3.81 4.61
N ALA A 117 -5.72 5.11 4.91
CA ALA A 117 -7.00 5.80 4.92
C ALA A 117 -7.73 5.71 3.57
N ALA A 118 -7.01 5.80 2.45
CA ALA A 118 -7.60 5.67 1.12
C ALA A 118 -8.08 4.24 0.83
N ILE A 119 -7.31 3.21 1.19
CA ILE A 119 -7.72 1.80 1.02
C ILE A 119 -9.00 1.50 1.80
N ASP A 120 -9.09 1.97 3.05
CA ASP A 120 -10.31 1.83 3.86
C ASP A 120 -11.53 2.41 3.16
N GLN A 121 -11.40 3.58 2.53
CA GLN A 121 -12.48 4.19 1.75
C GLN A 121 -12.84 3.34 0.52
N GLU A 122 -11.86 2.78 -0.19
CA GLU A 122 -12.12 1.89 -1.34
C GLU A 122 -12.81 0.60 -0.92
N VAL A 123 -12.44 0.01 0.22
CA VAL A 123 -13.12 -1.15 0.80
C VAL A 123 -14.57 -0.80 1.14
N LEU A 124 -14.82 0.31 1.84
CA LEU A 124 -16.18 0.74 2.19
C LEU A 124 -17.04 0.99 0.94
N LYS A 125 -16.47 1.59 -0.11
CA LYS A 125 -17.15 1.77 -1.40
C LYS A 125 -17.48 0.43 -2.05
N ALA A 126 -16.53 -0.51 -2.10
CA ALA A 126 -16.73 -1.83 -2.67
C ALA A 126 -17.79 -2.66 -1.93
N LEU A 127 -17.87 -2.48 -0.60
CA LEU A 127 -18.92 -3.08 0.24
C LEU A 127 -20.27 -2.35 0.16
N GLY A 128 -20.36 -1.22 -0.56
CA GLY A 128 -21.57 -0.41 -0.68
C GLY A 128 -21.91 0.43 0.57
N VAL A 129 -20.98 0.55 1.52
CA VAL A 129 -21.17 1.20 2.83
C VAL A 129 -21.15 2.74 2.74
N GLY A 130 -20.92 3.33 1.55
CA GLY A 130 -20.76 4.77 1.35
C GLY A 130 -21.77 5.47 0.41
N LEU A 131 -22.82 4.80 -0.07
CA LEU A 131 -23.81 5.40 -0.99
C LEU A 131 -25.13 5.84 -0.31
N LEU A 132 -25.29 5.62 0.99
CA LEU A 132 -26.55 5.95 1.69
C LEU A 132 -26.55 7.29 2.43
N GLU A 133 -25.42 7.98 2.66
CA GLU A 133 -25.45 9.31 3.28
C GLU A 133 -24.43 10.26 2.66
N ARG A 134 -24.89 11.06 1.69
CA ARG A 134 -24.22 12.33 1.33
C ARG A 134 -24.29 13.27 2.54
N VAL A 135 -23.30 13.21 3.42
CA VAL A 135 -23.08 14.26 4.42
C VAL A 135 -22.53 15.48 3.68
N SER A 136 -23.38 16.49 3.46
CA SER A 136 -22.99 17.78 2.91
C SER A 136 -22.06 18.51 3.88
N PHE A 137 -20.81 18.71 3.47
CA PHE A 137 -19.81 19.47 4.22
C PHE A 137 -20.10 20.97 4.09
N LEU A 138 -20.80 21.56 5.06
CA LEU A 138 -20.87 23.02 5.22
C LEU A 138 -19.77 23.46 6.19
N SER A 139 -18.63 23.85 5.60
CA SER A 139 -17.55 24.58 6.28
C SER A 139 -18.08 25.92 6.81
N ARG A 140 -18.21 26.06 8.14
CA ARG A 140 -18.06 27.33 8.87
C ARG A 140 -17.67 27.07 10.32
N GLY A 141 -16.46 27.49 10.70
CA GLY A 141 -16.07 27.78 12.08
C GLY A 141 -15.33 26.65 12.80
N ALA A 142 -14.15 27.00 13.30
CA ALA A 142 -13.23 26.16 14.07
C ALA A 142 -13.92 25.27 15.13
N GLY A 143 -13.62 23.97 15.07
CA GLY A 143 -13.98 22.99 16.10
C GLY A 143 -14.77 21.80 15.55
N VAL A 144 -14.07 20.77 15.07
CA VAL A 144 -14.72 19.50 14.71
C VAL A 144 -14.88 18.67 16.00
N ARG A 145 -16.10 18.62 16.53
CA ARG A 145 -16.55 17.55 17.43
C ARG A 145 -17.45 16.63 16.64
N VAL A 146 -17.04 15.37 16.46
CA VAL A 146 -17.93 14.32 15.95
C VAL A 146 -18.52 13.60 17.16
N CYS A 147 -19.81 13.81 17.40
CA CYS A 147 -20.62 12.99 18.30
C CYS A 147 -21.35 11.95 17.46
N LYS A 148 -21.18 10.67 17.83
CA LYS A 148 -21.92 9.52 17.28
C LYS A 148 -23.39 9.61 17.69
N LEU A 149 -24.32 9.23 16.80
CA LEU A 149 -25.68 8.88 17.17
C LEU A 149 -26.16 7.69 16.33
N THR A 150 -26.45 6.61 17.07
CA THR A 150 -27.02 5.29 16.71
C THR A 150 -26.35 4.49 15.60
#